data_AF-A0AAE0KA57-F1
#
_entry.id   AF-A0AAE0KA57-F1
#
_cell.length_a   1.000
_cell.length_b   1.000
_cell.length_c   1.000
_cell.angle_alpha   90.00
_cell.angle_beta   90.00
_cell.angle_gamma   90.00
#
_symmetry.space_group_name_H-M   'P 1'
#
loop_
_entity.id
_entity.type
_entity.pdbx_description
1 polymer ?
#
loop_
_entity_poly.entity_id
_entity_poly.type
_entity_poly.pdbx_seq_one_letter_code
_entity_poly.pdbx_strand_id
1 'polypeptide(L)'
;MIKRTIVILCQILTMAANAASVNPSTESLFDSAPSPAQPFTFVANSTDPSESLFDVASEAIRLLRAAGETVGVGESLTAGGVQAAITNVPGASAAFRGGVVTYATELKAKLLKVDEALIQREGVIHGDVALQMAEGARAITSFPGAAPTTWGIGTTGVAGPAQQDGKPVGMVFIGVASVHGGSRSWGPFLFPGDRDAIRQATIKQALSLLRDALAARAAGQTVAVEE
;
A
#
# COMPACT_ATOMS: atom_id res chain seq x y z
N MET A 1 36.72 -14.46 -51.72
CA MET A 1 36.54 -15.92 -51.96
C MET A 1 36.51 -16.59 -50.58
N ILE A 2 35.40 -17.19 -50.12
CA ILE A 2 35.03 -18.62 -50.34
C ILE A 2 36.07 -19.52 -49.64
N LYS A 3 35.82 -20.33 -48.59
CA LYS A 3 34.65 -20.83 -47.81
C LYS A 3 35.12 -21.05 -46.34
N ARG A 4 34.31 -21.08 -45.25
CA ARG A 4 33.13 -21.92 -44.90
C ARG A 4 33.48 -23.44 -44.84
N THR A 5 32.96 -24.35 -43.99
CA THR A 5 32.01 -24.41 -42.86
C THR A 5 31.51 -25.88 -42.80
N ILE A 6 31.39 -26.53 -41.61
CA ILE A 6 30.61 -27.78 -41.36
C ILE A 6 31.22 -29.05 -42.06
N VAL A 7 31.20 -30.29 -41.54
CA VAL A 7 30.07 -31.21 -41.21
C VAL A 7 30.44 -32.17 -40.07
N ILE A 8 29.49 -32.38 -39.14
CA ILE A 8 29.41 -33.56 -38.25
C ILE A 8 28.44 -34.56 -38.90
N LEU A 9 28.91 -35.77 -39.23
CA LEU A 9 28.10 -36.93 -39.64
C LEU A 9 29.02 -38.17 -39.51
N CYS A 10 28.81 -39.07 -38.54
CA CYS A 10 27.85 -40.19 -38.56
C CYS A 10 28.19 -41.28 -39.60
N GLN A 11 28.43 -42.50 -39.11
CA GLN A 11 27.95 -43.81 -39.61
C GLN A 11 28.64 -44.95 -38.81
N ILE A 12 28.08 -46.14 -38.56
CA ILE A 12 26.70 -46.62 -38.35
C ILE A 12 26.80 -48.10 -37.86
N LEU A 13 25.68 -48.74 -37.47
CA LEU A 13 25.54 -50.17 -37.07
C LEU A 13 26.14 -50.50 -35.68
N THR A 14 25.39 -51.10 -34.74
CA THR A 14 24.47 -52.24 -34.93
C THR A 14 23.23 -52.17 -34.04
N MET A 15 22.04 -52.41 -34.63
CA MET A 15 20.78 -52.75 -33.92
C MET A 15 20.75 -54.29 -33.74
N ALA A 16 19.98 -54.96 -32.89
CA ALA A 16 18.92 -54.63 -31.92
C ALA A 16 18.84 -55.84 -30.93
N ALA A 17 17.94 -56.00 -29.94
CA ALA A 17 16.90 -55.18 -29.31
C ALA A 17 16.58 -55.83 -27.95
N ASN A 18 15.91 -55.13 -27.03
CA ASN A 18 14.87 -55.76 -26.20
C ASN A 18 13.81 -54.74 -25.75
N ALA A 19 12.58 -55.19 -25.55
CA ALA A 19 11.41 -54.32 -25.40
C ALA A 19 10.92 -54.15 -23.95
N ALA A 20 10.30 -52.99 -23.71
CA ALA A 20 9.19 -52.75 -22.79
C ALA A 20 9.31 -53.21 -21.32
N SER A 21 9.58 -52.23 -20.44
CA SER A 21 8.71 -52.05 -19.27
C SER A 21 8.34 -50.56 -19.18
N VAL A 22 7.06 -50.26 -19.40
CA VAL A 22 6.49 -48.92 -19.20
C VAL A 22 6.15 -48.78 -17.73
N ASN A 23 6.54 -47.68 -17.10
CA ASN A 23 6.09 -47.34 -15.75
C ASN A 23 5.48 -45.92 -15.74
N PRO A 24 4.15 -45.78 -15.61
CA PRO A 24 3.48 -44.48 -15.65
C PRO A 24 3.17 -43.96 -14.24
N SER A 25 3.78 -42.84 -13.84
CA SER A 25 3.23 -41.91 -12.83
C SER A 25 4.18 -40.72 -12.60
N THR A 26 3.98 -39.65 -13.37
CA THR A 26 4.42 -38.30 -12.99
C THR A 26 3.20 -37.40 -12.97
N GLU A 27 2.51 -37.32 -11.83
CA GLU A 27 1.42 -36.37 -11.61
C GLU A 27 1.55 -35.64 -10.26
N SER A 28 1.09 -34.39 -10.29
CA SER A 28 0.81 -33.47 -9.17
C SER A 28 1.85 -33.35 -8.04
N LEU A 29 2.83 -32.46 -8.24
CA LEU A 29 3.55 -31.75 -7.16
C LEU A 29 3.02 -30.31 -6.94
N PHE A 30 1.81 -30.03 -7.40
CA PHE A 30 1.10 -28.76 -7.24
C PHE A 30 -0.38 -29.01 -6.91
N ASP A 31 -0.65 -29.32 -5.64
CA ASP A 31 -1.96 -29.07 -5.04
C ASP A 31 -1.80 -28.64 -3.58
N SER A 32 -1.22 -27.44 -3.40
CA SER A 32 -1.33 -26.70 -2.16
C SER A 32 -2.48 -25.71 -2.33
N ALA A 33 -3.69 -26.11 -1.93
CA ALA A 33 -4.84 -25.22 -1.84
C ALA A 33 -4.46 -23.93 -1.08
N PRO A 34 -4.98 -22.75 -1.47
CA PRO A 34 -4.69 -21.52 -0.75
C PRO A 34 -5.07 -21.66 0.72
N SER A 35 -4.18 -21.23 1.61
CA SER A 35 -4.42 -21.20 3.06
C SER A 35 -5.79 -20.56 3.32
N PRO A 36 -6.62 -21.09 4.23
CA PRO A 36 -7.88 -20.45 4.59
C PRO A 36 -7.60 -19.01 5.02
N ALA A 37 -8.41 -18.08 4.50
CA ALA A 37 -8.31 -16.68 4.85
C ALA A 37 -8.42 -16.54 6.38
N GLN A 38 -7.37 -15.98 6.99
CA GLN A 38 -7.34 -15.75 8.44
C GLN A 38 -8.57 -14.90 8.82
N PRO A 39 -9.25 -15.21 9.94
CA PRO A 39 -10.43 -14.47 10.35
C PRO A 39 -10.09 -12.99 10.52
N PHE A 40 -10.88 -12.12 9.90
CA PHE A 40 -10.66 -10.68 9.93
C PHE A 40 -10.79 -10.14 11.36
N THR A 41 -9.67 -9.94 12.05
CA THR A 41 -9.65 -9.30 13.36
C THR A 41 -10.09 -7.85 13.22
N PHE A 42 -11.26 -7.53 13.76
CA PHE A 42 -11.77 -6.17 13.83
C PHE A 42 -10.86 -5.32 14.73
N VAL A 43 -9.94 -4.56 14.12
CA VAL A 43 -9.19 -3.53 14.85
C VAL A 43 -10.16 -2.37 15.10
N ALA A 44 -10.57 -2.22 16.36
CA ALA A 44 -11.46 -1.16 16.77
C ALA A 44 -10.87 0.23 16.43
N ASN A 45 -11.75 1.13 16.00
CA ASN A 45 -11.40 2.49 15.61
C ASN A 45 -10.75 3.22 16.80
N SER A 46 -9.45 3.52 16.73
CA SER A 46 -8.66 4.08 17.85
C SER A 46 -8.88 5.58 18.08
N THR A 47 -9.87 6.17 17.43
CA THR A 47 -10.13 7.62 17.47
C THR A 47 -11.19 7.98 18.50
N ASP A 48 -10.86 8.95 19.34
CA ASP A 48 -11.82 9.58 20.25
C ASP A 48 -13.00 10.14 19.44
N PRO A 49 -14.25 9.73 19.70
CA PRO A 49 -15.41 10.21 18.95
C PRO A 49 -15.71 11.70 19.16
N SER A 50 -15.18 12.32 20.22
CA SER A 50 -15.35 13.75 20.50
C SER A 50 -14.39 14.67 19.73
N GLU A 51 -13.24 14.14 19.28
CA GLU A 51 -12.22 14.90 18.57
C GLU A 51 -12.67 15.20 17.13
N SER A 52 -12.59 16.45 16.66
CA SER A 52 -12.98 16.78 15.29
C SER A 52 -11.87 16.44 14.29
N LEU A 53 -12.24 16.30 13.00
CA LEU A 53 -11.26 16.12 11.92
C LEU A 53 -10.26 17.30 11.85
N PHE A 54 -10.70 18.51 12.19
CA PHE A 54 -9.84 19.69 12.18
C PHE A 54 -8.81 19.65 13.31
N ASP A 55 -9.17 19.12 14.49
CA ASP A 55 -8.25 19.01 15.63
C ASP A 55 -7.13 18.00 15.34
N VAL A 56 -7.49 16.81 14.84
CA VAL A 56 -6.52 15.78 14.41
C VAL A 56 -5.56 16.34 13.36
N ALA A 57 -6.09 17.01 12.33
CA ALA A 57 -5.29 17.62 11.27
C ALA A 57 -4.36 18.72 11.80
N SER A 58 -4.87 19.56 12.71
CA SER A 58 -4.13 20.66 13.32
C SER A 58 -2.96 20.15 14.17
N GLU A 59 -3.18 19.10 14.95
CA GLU A 59 -2.14 18.50 15.78
C GLU A 59 -1.06 17.81 14.95
N ALA A 60 -1.44 17.06 13.90
CA ALA A 60 -0.47 16.47 12.96
C ALA A 60 0.41 17.55 12.29
N ILE A 61 -0.19 18.66 11.86
CA ILE A 61 0.54 19.79 11.26
C ILE A 61 1.39 20.53 12.30
N ARG A 62 0.95 20.65 13.55
CA ARG A 62 1.75 21.22 14.65
C ARG A 62 3.00 20.37 14.91
N LEU A 63 2.86 19.05 14.99
CA LEU A 63 3.96 18.11 15.22
C LEU A 63 4.98 18.12 14.08
N LEU A 64 4.51 18.05 12.82
CA LEU A 64 5.37 18.15 11.63
C LEU A 64 6.18 19.46 11.64
N ARG A 65 5.50 20.60 11.81
CA ARG A 65 6.14 21.93 11.86
C ARG A 65 7.15 22.07 12.98
N ALA A 66 6.86 21.52 14.17
CA ALA A 66 7.77 21.56 15.31
C ALA A 66 9.07 20.76 15.07
N ALA A 67 9.02 19.73 14.23
CA ALA A 67 10.17 18.90 13.86
C ALA A 67 10.88 19.34 12.56
N GLY A 68 10.33 20.33 11.82
CA GLY A 68 10.80 20.65 10.47
C GLY A 68 10.50 19.54 9.45
N GLU A 69 9.56 18.65 9.78
CA GLU A 69 9.17 17.49 8.99
C GLU A 69 8.02 17.82 8.04
N THR A 70 7.90 17.03 6.98
CA THR A 70 6.93 17.25 5.90
C THR A 70 6.24 15.96 5.43
N VAL A 71 5.04 16.08 4.85
CA VAL A 71 4.17 14.96 4.48
C VAL A 71 3.64 15.07 3.05
N GLY A 72 3.58 13.92 2.37
CA GLY A 72 2.91 13.72 1.07
C GLY A 72 1.80 12.66 1.16
N VAL A 73 0.80 12.71 0.27
CA VAL A 73 -0.40 11.86 0.38
C VAL A 73 -0.78 11.18 -0.95
N GLY A 74 -1.01 9.87 -0.92
CA GLY A 74 -1.51 9.06 -2.03
C GLY A 74 -2.91 8.53 -1.74
N GLU A 75 -3.92 9.00 -2.47
CA GLU A 75 -5.32 8.67 -2.19
C GLU A 75 -5.95 7.79 -3.28
N SER A 76 -6.84 6.88 -2.87
CA SER A 76 -7.77 6.17 -3.76
C SER A 76 -9.20 6.54 -3.36
N LEU A 77 -9.83 5.80 -2.43
CA LEU A 77 -11.25 5.98 -2.06
C LEU A 77 -11.62 7.36 -1.50
N THR A 78 -10.71 8.02 -0.79
CA THR A 78 -10.94 9.34 -0.17
C THR A 78 -10.92 10.47 -1.20
N ALA A 79 -10.26 10.26 -2.35
CA ALA A 79 -10.31 11.11 -3.54
C ALA A 79 -9.97 12.61 -3.30
N GLY A 80 -8.93 12.89 -2.51
CA GLY A 80 -8.46 14.24 -2.20
C GLY A 80 -8.88 14.74 -0.82
N GLY A 81 -9.71 13.98 -0.10
CA GLY A 81 -10.24 14.37 1.21
C GLY A 81 -9.18 14.45 2.31
N VAL A 82 -8.13 13.63 2.27
CA VAL A 82 -7.02 13.70 3.25
C VAL A 82 -6.20 14.96 3.00
N GLN A 83 -5.89 15.26 1.74
CA GLN A 83 -5.19 16.49 1.35
C GLN A 83 -6.02 17.73 1.70
N ALA A 84 -7.33 17.73 1.42
CA ALA A 84 -8.23 18.83 1.76
C ALA A 84 -8.26 19.11 3.27
N ALA A 85 -8.40 18.06 4.09
CA ALA A 85 -8.39 18.17 5.55
C ALA A 85 -7.08 18.75 6.08
N ILE A 86 -5.94 18.36 5.52
CA ILE A 86 -4.63 18.97 5.83
C ILE A 86 -4.60 20.45 5.43
N THR A 87 -5.00 20.79 4.20
CA THR A 87 -4.91 22.17 3.69
C THR A 87 -5.90 23.14 4.35
N ASN A 88 -6.93 22.65 5.02
CA ASN A 88 -7.83 23.47 5.83
C ASN A 88 -7.15 24.02 7.11
N VAL A 89 -6.01 23.46 7.53
CA VAL A 89 -5.27 23.94 8.70
C VAL A 89 -4.41 25.17 8.33
N PRO A 90 -4.56 26.31 9.03
CA PRO A 90 -3.71 27.48 8.81
C PRO A 90 -2.22 27.19 8.97
N GLY A 91 -1.43 27.51 7.94
CA GLY A 91 0.01 27.25 7.91
C GLY A 91 0.41 25.83 7.49
N ALA A 92 -0.53 25.00 7.00
CA ALA A 92 -0.22 23.67 6.49
C ALA A 92 0.85 23.64 5.39
N SER A 93 1.00 24.72 4.60
CA SER A 93 2.04 24.86 3.56
C SER A 93 3.48 24.74 4.07
N ALA A 94 3.73 24.88 5.37
CA ALA A 94 5.04 24.64 5.97
C ALA A 94 5.40 23.15 6.12
N ALA A 95 4.40 22.26 6.06
CA ALA A 95 4.56 20.81 6.30
C ALA A 95 3.99 19.93 5.17
N PHE A 96 2.93 20.36 4.48
CA PHE A 96 2.31 19.60 3.40
C PHE A 96 3.01 19.87 2.06
N ARG A 97 3.44 18.80 1.38
CA ARG A 97 4.20 18.88 0.12
C ARG A 97 3.34 18.63 -1.13
N GLY A 98 2.08 18.23 -0.94
CA GLY A 98 1.18 17.83 -2.02
C GLY A 98 0.83 16.35 -1.96
N GLY A 99 0.23 15.85 -3.03
CA GLY A 99 -0.22 14.48 -3.12
C GLY A 99 -0.79 14.15 -4.49
N VAL A 100 -1.35 12.94 -4.61
CA VAL A 100 -1.93 12.43 -5.85
C VAL A 100 -3.13 11.54 -5.55
N VAL A 101 -4.17 11.65 -6.39
CA VAL A 101 -5.29 10.70 -6.39
C VAL A 101 -5.04 9.67 -7.48
N THR A 102 -4.88 8.40 -7.11
CA THR A 102 -4.59 7.27 -8.00
C THR A 102 -5.76 6.29 -8.03
N TYR A 103 -6.93 6.78 -8.45
CA TYR A 103 -8.17 5.99 -8.41
C TYR A 103 -8.09 4.76 -9.33
N ALA A 104 -7.60 4.93 -10.57
CA ALA A 104 -7.30 3.85 -11.51
C ALA A 104 -6.08 3.02 -11.06
N THR A 105 -6.12 1.72 -11.26
CA THR A 105 -5.10 0.76 -10.81
C THR A 105 -3.73 1.04 -11.41
N GLU A 106 -3.67 1.34 -12.70
CA GLU A 106 -2.46 1.61 -13.47
C GLU A 106 -1.74 2.87 -12.97
N LEU A 107 -2.48 3.83 -12.41
CA LEU A 107 -1.89 5.04 -11.83
C LEU A 107 -1.18 4.76 -10.50
N LYS A 108 -1.58 3.72 -9.75
CA LYS A 108 -0.89 3.30 -8.52
C LYS A 108 0.53 2.82 -8.85
N ALA A 109 0.67 1.94 -9.84
CA ALA A 109 1.99 1.50 -10.33
C ALA A 109 2.77 2.64 -11.01
N LYS A 110 2.14 3.37 -11.94
CA LYS A 110 2.81 4.41 -12.73
C LYS A 110 3.36 5.56 -11.87
N LEU A 111 2.54 6.10 -10.96
CA LEU A 111 2.86 7.30 -10.19
C LEU A 111 3.44 6.96 -8.82
N LEU A 112 2.78 6.06 -8.07
CA LEU A 112 3.17 5.72 -6.70
C LEU A 112 4.14 4.52 -6.60
N LYS A 113 4.50 3.90 -7.73
CA LYS A 113 5.43 2.75 -7.77
C LYS A 113 4.97 1.54 -6.94
N VAL A 114 3.66 1.40 -6.77
CA VAL A 114 3.06 0.17 -6.22
C VAL A 114 3.39 -0.98 -7.16
N ASP A 115 3.86 -2.10 -6.59
CA ASP A 115 4.25 -3.29 -7.31
C ASP A 115 3.06 -3.91 -8.08
N GLU A 116 3.26 -4.09 -9.39
CA GLU A 116 2.26 -4.70 -10.26
C GLU A 116 2.04 -6.18 -9.93
N ALA A 117 3.08 -6.90 -9.46
CA ALA A 117 2.95 -8.30 -9.05
C ALA A 117 2.15 -8.44 -7.74
N LEU A 118 2.32 -7.51 -6.78
CA LEU A 118 1.45 -7.38 -5.62
C LEU A 118 -0.01 -7.10 -6.02
N ILE A 119 -0.25 -6.12 -6.91
CA ILE A 119 -1.60 -5.78 -7.40
C ILE A 119 -2.26 -6.99 -8.08
N GLN A 120 -1.53 -7.74 -8.90
CA GLN A 120 -2.06 -8.94 -9.58
C GLN A 120 -2.40 -10.07 -8.60
N ARG A 121 -1.68 -10.19 -7.49
CA ARG A 121 -1.85 -11.27 -6.50
C ARG A 121 -2.92 -10.96 -5.46
N GLU A 122 -2.89 -9.77 -4.86
CA GLU A 122 -3.72 -9.40 -3.70
C GLU A 122 -4.88 -8.44 -4.04
N GLY A 123 -4.84 -7.84 -5.24
CA GLY A 123 -5.71 -6.73 -5.63
C GLY A 123 -5.30 -5.39 -5.01
N VAL A 124 -6.02 -4.32 -5.34
CA VAL A 124 -5.70 -2.96 -4.86
C VAL A 124 -6.18 -2.68 -3.43
N ILE A 125 -6.98 -3.56 -2.83
CA ILE A 125 -7.52 -3.43 -1.47
C ILE A 125 -6.71 -4.33 -0.52
N HIS A 126 -5.47 -3.90 -0.25
CA HIS A 126 -4.50 -4.64 0.56
C HIS A 126 -3.63 -3.70 1.41
N GLY A 127 -3.11 -4.21 2.54
CA GLY A 127 -2.24 -3.45 3.46
C GLY A 127 -0.95 -3.00 2.79
N ASP A 128 -0.26 -3.90 2.10
CA ASP A 128 0.99 -3.59 1.38
C ASP A 128 0.79 -2.57 0.26
N VAL A 129 -0.36 -2.60 -0.42
CA VAL A 129 -0.71 -1.58 -1.43
C VAL A 129 -0.88 -0.22 -0.76
N ALA A 130 -1.53 -0.15 0.41
CA ALA A 130 -1.66 1.09 1.17
C ALA A 130 -0.29 1.62 1.64
N LEU A 131 0.62 0.73 2.06
CA LEU A 131 1.98 1.09 2.47
C LEU A 131 2.81 1.60 1.29
N GLN A 132 2.85 0.88 0.17
CA GLN A 132 3.57 1.31 -1.05
C GLN A 132 2.98 2.60 -1.62
N MET A 133 1.66 2.82 -1.52
CA MET A 133 1.05 4.11 -1.85
C MET A 133 1.56 5.25 -0.96
N ALA A 134 1.77 5.01 0.33
CA ALA A 134 2.34 5.99 1.26
C ALA A 134 3.81 6.30 0.94
N GLU A 135 4.62 5.27 0.68
CA GLU A 135 6.03 5.40 0.31
C GLU A 135 6.21 6.13 -1.03
N GLY A 136 5.40 5.77 -2.01
CA GLY A 136 5.33 6.43 -3.32
C GLY A 136 4.94 7.90 -3.20
N ALA A 137 3.95 8.23 -2.36
CA ALA A 137 3.49 9.60 -2.19
C ALA A 137 4.58 10.50 -1.58
N ARG A 138 5.29 9.96 -0.59
CA ARG A 138 6.49 10.59 -0.02
C ARG A 138 7.59 10.77 -1.07
N ALA A 139 7.83 9.77 -1.91
CA ALA A 139 8.85 9.84 -2.95
C ALA A 139 8.54 10.91 -4.01
N ILE A 140 7.32 10.93 -4.59
CA ILE A 140 6.98 11.86 -5.68
C ILE A 140 6.84 13.33 -5.23
N THR A 141 6.61 13.57 -3.94
CA THR A 141 6.55 14.94 -3.38
C THR A 141 7.90 15.45 -2.88
N SER A 142 8.95 14.63 -2.97
CA SER A 142 10.33 15.00 -2.61
C SER A 142 11.04 15.60 -3.82
N PHE A 143 11.61 16.80 -3.66
CA PHE A 143 12.30 17.53 -4.73
C PHE A 143 13.79 17.72 -4.42
N PRO A 144 14.71 17.53 -5.39
CA PRO A 144 16.11 17.87 -5.22
C PRO A 144 16.31 19.33 -4.80
N GLY A 145 17.22 19.58 -3.86
CA GLY A 145 17.51 20.93 -3.37
C GLY A 145 16.50 21.51 -2.37
N ALA A 146 15.46 20.75 -2.00
CA ALA A 146 14.55 21.10 -0.91
C ALA A 146 14.60 20.05 0.21
N ALA A 147 14.00 20.35 1.37
CA ALA A 147 13.80 19.35 2.41
C ALA A 147 13.02 18.14 1.85
N PRO A 148 13.46 16.90 2.12
CA PRO A 148 12.78 15.71 1.65
C PRO A 148 11.40 15.59 2.29
N THR A 149 10.46 14.93 1.61
CA THR A 149 9.24 14.52 2.27
C THR A 149 9.58 13.41 3.24
N THR A 150 9.38 13.65 4.54
CA THR A 150 9.75 12.70 5.60
C THR A 150 8.67 11.65 5.84
N TRP A 151 7.40 12.03 5.64
CA TRP A 151 6.23 11.20 5.90
C TRP A 151 5.36 10.99 4.66
N GLY A 152 4.68 9.85 4.59
CA GLY A 152 3.69 9.53 3.56
C GLY A 152 2.41 8.97 4.16
N ILE A 153 1.26 9.29 3.57
CA ILE A 153 -0.02 8.59 3.81
C ILE A 153 -0.47 7.91 2.53
N GLY A 154 -0.97 6.67 2.63
CA GLY A 154 -1.60 5.94 1.53
C GLY A 154 -2.97 5.41 1.95
N THR A 155 -4.01 5.59 1.13
CA THR A 155 -5.37 5.09 1.43
C THR A 155 -5.95 4.25 0.29
N THR A 156 -6.42 3.03 0.59
CA THR A 156 -7.13 2.17 -0.37
C THR A 156 -8.28 1.42 0.31
N GLY A 157 -9.32 1.05 -0.43
CA GLY A 157 -10.53 0.45 0.14
C GLY A 157 -11.79 0.63 -0.69
N VAL A 158 -12.89 0.06 -0.20
CA VAL A 158 -14.20 -0.01 -0.85
C VAL A 158 -15.18 0.94 -0.16
N ALA A 159 -15.33 2.15 -0.68
CA ALA A 159 -16.35 3.09 -0.19
C ALA A 159 -17.79 2.75 -0.64
N GLY A 160 -18.01 1.71 -1.46
CA GLY A 160 -19.34 1.36 -1.94
C GLY A 160 -19.90 2.30 -3.03
N PRO A 161 -21.19 2.15 -3.40
CA PRO A 161 -22.23 1.37 -2.71
C PRO A 161 -22.19 -0.15 -2.93
N ALA A 162 -21.41 -0.64 -3.90
CA ALA A 162 -21.22 -2.07 -4.15
C ALA A 162 -19.87 -2.58 -3.60
N GLN A 163 -19.79 -3.88 -3.33
CA GLN A 163 -18.52 -4.57 -3.10
C GLN A 163 -17.60 -4.47 -4.33
N GLN A 164 -16.29 -4.57 -4.12
CA GLN A 164 -15.29 -4.57 -5.20
C GLN A 164 -14.34 -5.74 -4.99
N ASP A 165 -14.05 -6.52 -6.04
CA ASP A 165 -13.07 -7.62 -6.01
C ASP A 165 -13.29 -8.62 -4.85
N GLY A 166 -14.56 -8.90 -4.53
CA GLY A 166 -14.98 -9.76 -3.41
C GLY A 166 -14.81 -9.14 -2.01
N LYS A 167 -14.31 -7.90 -1.91
CA LYS A 167 -14.12 -7.17 -0.65
C LYS A 167 -15.38 -6.35 -0.31
N PRO A 168 -15.91 -6.42 0.93
CA PRO A 168 -17.15 -5.76 1.32
C PRO A 168 -17.02 -4.23 1.36
N VAL A 169 -18.16 -3.55 1.23
CA VAL A 169 -18.27 -2.10 1.48
C VAL A 169 -17.82 -1.79 2.90
N GLY A 170 -17.04 -0.72 3.06
CA GLY A 170 -16.45 -0.32 4.33
C GLY A 170 -15.05 -0.89 4.58
N MET A 171 -14.58 -1.87 3.79
CA MET A 171 -13.22 -2.41 3.92
C MET A 171 -12.16 -1.39 3.50
N VAL A 172 -11.26 -1.02 4.40
CA VAL A 172 -10.24 0.01 4.18
C VAL A 172 -8.88 -0.39 4.75
N PHE A 173 -7.81 -0.05 4.03
CA PHE A 173 -6.42 -0.12 4.47
C PHE A 173 -5.76 1.25 4.37
N ILE A 174 -4.93 1.57 5.37
CA ILE A 174 -4.20 2.83 5.47
C ILE A 174 -2.72 2.53 5.70
N GLY A 175 -1.83 3.13 4.90
CA GLY A 175 -0.39 3.09 5.11
C GLY A 175 0.12 4.43 5.64
N VAL A 176 1.09 4.37 6.57
CA VAL A 176 1.92 5.53 6.94
C VAL A 176 3.38 5.13 6.75
N ALA A 177 4.10 5.93 5.97
CA ALA A 177 5.52 5.74 5.69
C ALA A 177 6.36 6.83 6.36
N SER A 178 7.54 6.49 6.88
CA SER A 178 8.47 7.43 7.51
C SER A 178 9.91 7.19 7.08
N VAL A 179 10.71 8.25 6.89
CA VAL A 179 12.16 8.10 6.64
C VAL A 179 12.94 7.69 7.88
N HIS A 180 12.31 7.74 9.06
CA HIS A 180 12.91 7.42 10.35
C HIS A 180 12.68 5.95 10.78
N GLY A 181 12.13 5.11 9.90
CA GLY A 181 11.67 3.76 10.23
C GLY A 181 10.23 3.76 10.80
N GLY A 182 9.71 2.57 11.10
CA GLY A 182 8.33 2.41 11.59
C GLY A 182 7.23 2.59 10.53
N SER A 183 7.58 2.59 9.24
CA SER A 183 6.62 2.52 8.14
C SER A 183 5.78 1.24 8.25
N ARG A 184 4.45 1.34 8.23
CA ARG A 184 3.54 0.19 8.30
C ARG A 184 2.17 0.51 7.70
N SER A 185 1.35 -0.53 7.54
CA SER A 185 -0.07 -0.38 7.27
C SER A 185 -0.92 -0.76 8.48
N TRP A 186 -2.20 -0.39 8.40
CA TRP A 186 -3.27 -0.77 9.32
C TRP A 186 -4.50 -1.16 8.52
N GLY A 187 -5.22 -2.16 9.04
CA GLY A 187 -6.45 -2.68 8.50
C GLY A 187 -6.46 -4.22 8.47
N PRO A 188 -7.51 -4.83 7.89
CA PRO A 188 -8.66 -4.15 7.32
C PRO A 188 -9.51 -3.48 8.40
N PHE A 189 -9.76 -2.19 8.25
CA PHE A 189 -10.86 -1.52 8.93
C PHE A 189 -12.17 -1.90 8.22
N LEU A 190 -13.27 -1.99 8.97
CA LEU A 190 -14.62 -2.12 8.41
C LEU A 190 -15.48 -0.97 8.90
N PHE A 191 -15.45 0.16 8.17
CA PHE A 191 -16.21 1.35 8.54
C PHE A 191 -17.69 1.20 8.18
N PRO A 192 -18.62 1.48 9.11
CA PRO A 192 -20.05 1.43 8.83
C PRO A 192 -20.54 2.69 8.09
N GLY A 193 -21.74 2.60 7.52
CA GLY A 193 -22.44 3.73 6.90
C GLY A 193 -22.41 3.71 5.38
N ASP A 194 -22.73 4.85 4.79
CA ASP A 194 -22.72 5.05 3.34
C ASP A 194 -21.32 5.44 2.82
N ARG A 195 -21.25 5.72 1.52
CA ARG A 195 -20.02 6.07 0.82
C ARG A 195 -19.30 7.27 1.40
N ASP A 196 -20.01 8.29 1.84
CA ASP A 196 -19.38 9.49 2.37
C ASP A 196 -19.02 9.31 3.86
N ALA A 197 -19.84 8.58 4.63
CA ALA A 197 -19.47 8.18 6.00
C ALA A 197 -18.15 7.38 6.03
N ILE A 198 -18.00 6.38 5.14
CA ILE A 198 -16.79 5.56 5.03
C ILE A 198 -15.58 6.41 4.62
N ARG A 199 -15.75 7.36 3.70
CA ARG A 199 -14.69 8.29 3.29
C ARG A 199 -14.27 9.21 4.43
N GLN A 200 -15.21 9.81 5.16
CA GLN A 200 -14.91 10.67 6.31
C GLN A 200 -14.20 9.91 7.44
N ALA A 201 -14.66 8.69 7.76
CA ALA A 201 -14.00 7.81 8.72
C ALA A 201 -12.56 7.48 8.30
N THR A 202 -12.35 7.15 7.03
CA THR A 202 -11.01 6.90 6.46
C THR A 202 -10.10 8.12 6.58
N ILE A 203 -10.61 9.32 6.28
CA ILE A 203 -9.86 10.57 6.35
C ILE A 203 -9.42 10.86 7.79
N LYS A 204 -10.35 10.79 8.76
CA LYS A 204 -10.02 10.99 10.19
C LYS A 204 -9.02 9.95 10.68
N GLN A 205 -9.23 8.67 10.37
CA GLN A 205 -8.31 7.61 10.82
C GLN A 205 -6.91 7.77 10.20
N ALA A 206 -6.80 8.16 8.93
CA ALA A 206 -5.50 8.35 8.28
C ALA A 206 -4.67 9.47 8.93
N LEU A 207 -5.31 10.60 9.28
CA LEU A 207 -4.63 11.69 9.99
C LEU A 207 -4.32 11.32 11.45
N SER A 208 -5.16 10.51 12.09
CA SER A 208 -4.93 10.04 13.46
C SER A 208 -3.72 9.12 13.53
N LEU A 209 -3.62 8.14 12.62
CA LEU A 209 -2.45 7.26 12.52
C LEU A 209 -1.15 8.04 12.24
N LEU A 210 -1.19 9.09 11.40
CA LEU A 210 -0.05 9.98 11.20
C LEU A 210 0.31 10.73 12.49
N ARG A 211 -0.67 11.36 13.16
CA ARG A 211 -0.48 12.08 14.43
C ARG A 211 0.15 11.18 15.49
N ASP A 212 -0.36 9.97 15.63
CA ASP A 212 0.09 9.01 16.65
C ASP A 212 1.52 8.52 16.34
N ALA A 213 1.86 8.29 15.07
CA ALA A 213 3.23 7.97 14.64
C ALA A 213 4.21 9.13 14.85
N LEU A 214 3.77 10.39 14.61
CA LEU A 214 4.55 11.60 14.91
C LEU A 214 4.79 11.77 16.41
N ALA A 215 3.77 11.52 17.23
CA ALA A 215 3.88 11.59 18.69
C ALA A 215 4.81 10.50 19.25
N ALA A 216 4.69 9.25 18.78
CA ALA A 216 5.60 8.17 19.14
C ALA A 216 7.06 8.48 18.76
N ARG A 217 7.30 8.99 17.54
CA ARG A 217 8.63 9.45 17.11
C ARG A 217 9.16 10.58 18.01
N ALA A 218 8.32 11.57 18.35
CA ALA A 218 8.70 12.67 19.23
C ALA A 218 9.03 12.21 20.66
N ALA A 219 8.38 11.15 21.14
CA ALA A 219 8.68 10.50 22.42
C ALA A 219 9.90 9.56 22.38
N GLY A 220 10.55 9.38 21.22
CA GLY A 220 11.67 8.44 21.04
C GLY A 220 11.25 6.97 21.07
N GLN A 221 9.96 6.67 20.92
CA GLN A 221 9.43 5.30 20.93
C GLN A 221 9.50 4.72 19.50
N THR A 222 10.30 3.68 19.31
CA THR A 222 10.22 2.85 18.11
C THR A 222 8.92 2.05 18.20
N VAL A 223 7.96 2.32 17.31
CA VAL A 223 6.73 1.51 17.22
C VAL A 223 7.13 0.09 16.82
N ALA A 224 6.96 -0.86 17.73
CA ALA A 224 7.32 -2.25 17.50
C ALA A 224 6.51 -2.82 16.33
N VAL A 225 7.18 -3.63 15.51
CA VAL A 225 6.54 -4.48 14.51
C VAL A 225 6.20 -5.78 15.23
N GLU A 226 4.92 -6.10 15.35
CA GLU A 226 4.49 -7.48 15.60
C GLU A 226 4.42 -8.16 14.22
N GLU A 227 5.12 -9.29 14.09
CA GLU A 227 5.21 -10.13 12.88
C GLU A 227 3.95 -10.97 12.65
#